data_AF-A0A4S3LRG0-F1
#
_entry.id   AF-A0A4S3LRG0-F1
#
_cell.length_a   1.000
_cell.length_b   1.000
_cell.length_c   1.000
_cell.angle_alpha   90.00
_cell.angle_beta   90.00
_cell.angle_gamma   90.00
#
_symmetry.space_group_name_H-M   'P 1'
#
loop_
_entity.id
_entity.type
_entity.pdbx_description
1 polymer ?
#
loop_
_entity_poly.entity_id
_entity_poly.type
_entity_poly.pdbx_seq_one_letter_code
_entity_poly.pdbx_strand_id
1 'polypeptide(L)'
;MLRTALIVFLSAFSVSLFAQDNEGLRFTHKDWSLVCENVHLCHAMGRMKEGNTASVLLTRKTDAAGQASVSLIFSDTHASDNSPQLILGGQAAGMLTREENGQFAFTASQVSGALQALLHDKQIQIAQPDQAADLSGEGVNAVLLKMDDFQGLLDTPAAFVQRADATSKPDDDSAAQDELFAALQKEKNQNNQMPVETLMSRYASPETQVTRFDITYEGVEKNKLPKKKPSADITDDEWQAFQKSNVVVFTENQTASYTLVDLDGDGKRDLIIDAYIGGTGIFTYTGILKRGKGTFYSTVKADPDASVPGYLYSTNARGANQAGYWIRLNKQIYLAYRVSYFGVDNIYLLRPFSHNASVAKITVTYRYALSVTSPDPRDKETPWLTLSDKQKVSVEKSLAALQAHQVNAGSSASPAVSVCPVPPSLSQNEAGFYGRSPVPGYEVQAIGDIPVWIDEQCYVGGVYSHFGDYSPKEGVDIMLYVYSPQQDGELKGDISVFGKREVVAIQRARGVVEGDNGR
;
A
#
# COMPACT_ATOMS: atom_id res chain seq x y z
N MET A 1 -65.05 -5.47 45.35
CA MET A 1 -64.55 -6.16 44.14
C MET A 1 -64.43 -5.13 43.04
N LEU A 2 -63.21 -4.69 42.71
CA LEU A 2 -62.90 -4.11 41.39
C LEU A 2 -61.38 -4.23 41.19
N ARG A 3 -61.00 -5.00 40.17
CA ARG A 3 -59.64 -5.19 39.68
C ARG A 3 -59.42 -4.20 38.54
N THR A 4 -58.33 -3.43 38.56
CA THR A 4 -57.80 -2.74 37.36
C THR A 4 -56.35 -2.32 37.65
N ALA A 5 -55.37 -3.17 37.30
CA ALA A 5 -54.64 -3.18 36.01
C ALA A 5 -53.52 -2.11 35.98
N LEU A 6 -52.32 -2.54 36.38
CA LEU A 6 -51.06 -1.82 36.24
C LEU A 6 -50.59 -1.95 34.78
N ILE A 7 -50.63 -0.84 34.03
CA ILE A 7 -50.08 -0.79 32.67
C ILE A 7 -48.57 -0.57 32.79
N VAL A 8 -47.78 -1.60 32.48
CA VAL A 8 -46.34 -1.50 32.27
C VAL A 8 -46.12 -1.06 30.82
N PHE A 9 -45.62 0.16 30.62
CA PHE A 9 -45.12 0.62 29.33
C PHE A 9 -43.81 -0.12 29.03
N LEU A 10 -43.87 -1.18 28.23
CA LEU A 10 -42.70 -1.78 27.60
C LEU A 10 -42.28 -0.86 26.44
N SER A 11 -41.30 0.01 26.67
CA SER A 11 -40.63 0.76 25.61
C SER A 11 -39.84 -0.22 24.74
N ALA A 12 -40.38 -0.54 23.57
CA ALA A 12 -39.64 -1.24 22.53
C ALA A 12 -38.50 -0.34 22.05
N PHE A 13 -37.26 -0.66 22.46
CA PHE A 13 -36.08 -0.20 21.76
C PHE A 13 -36.09 -0.85 20.38
N SER A 14 -36.59 -0.12 19.38
CA SER A 14 -36.34 -0.44 17.98
C SER A 14 -34.84 -0.34 17.76
N VAL A 15 -34.14 -1.47 17.81
CA VAL A 15 -32.77 -1.54 17.28
C VAL A 15 -32.94 -1.44 15.77
N SER A 16 -32.74 -0.24 15.23
CA SER A 16 -32.55 -0.09 13.79
C SER A 16 -31.29 -0.87 13.43
N LEU A 17 -31.47 -2.07 12.88
CA LEU A 17 -30.45 -2.73 12.08
C LEU A 17 -30.17 -1.79 10.91
N PHE A 18 -29.06 -1.06 10.98
CA PHE A 18 -28.49 -0.42 9.80
C PHE A 18 -28.15 -1.55 8.84
N ALA A 19 -28.99 -1.76 7.83
CA ALA A 19 -28.55 -2.38 6.59
C ALA A 19 -27.51 -1.41 6.02
N GLN A 20 -26.24 -1.73 6.23
CA GLN A 20 -25.13 -1.07 5.59
C GLN A 20 -25.30 -1.38 4.10
N ASP A 21 -25.66 -0.37 3.30
CA ASP A 21 -25.60 -0.45 1.84
C ASP A 21 -24.12 -0.68 1.49
N ASN A 22 -23.73 -1.95 1.44
CA ASN A 22 -22.38 -2.37 1.10
C ASN A 22 -22.27 -2.22 -0.41
N GLU A 23 -21.71 -1.09 -0.82
CA GLU A 23 -21.25 -0.87 -2.19
C GLU A 23 -20.43 -2.08 -2.65
N GLY A 24 -20.77 -2.63 -3.81
CA GLY A 24 -20.07 -3.79 -4.37
C GLY A 24 -18.59 -3.50 -4.60
N LEU A 25 -17.72 -4.45 -4.29
CA LEU A 25 -16.28 -4.33 -4.50
C LEU A 25 -15.91 -4.73 -5.93
N ARG A 26 -15.06 -3.94 -6.59
CA ARG A 26 -14.33 -4.36 -7.80
C ARG A 26 -12.84 -4.16 -7.57
N PHE A 27 -12.05 -5.19 -7.83
CA PHE A 27 -10.60 -5.15 -7.63
C PHE A 27 -9.90 -6.03 -8.66
N THR A 28 -8.88 -5.52 -9.35
CA THR A 28 -8.13 -6.29 -10.34
C THR A 28 -6.65 -6.21 -10.00
N HIS A 29 -5.98 -7.36 -10.03
CA HIS A 29 -4.55 -7.44 -9.84
C HIS A 29 -3.98 -8.48 -10.80
N LYS A 30 -3.15 -8.00 -11.74
CA LYS A 30 -2.56 -8.81 -12.82
C LYS A 30 -3.63 -9.61 -13.58
N ASP A 31 -3.55 -10.94 -13.54
CA ASP A 31 -4.41 -11.83 -14.34
C ASP A 31 -5.73 -12.19 -13.66
N TRP A 32 -5.99 -11.61 -12.48
CA TRP A 32 -7.17 -11.90 -11.68
C TRP A 32 -8.03 -10.65 -11.45
N SER A 33 -9.35 -10.85 -11.47
CA SER A 33 -10.34 -9.80 -11.17
C SER A 33 -11.34 -10.30 -10.14
N LEU A 34 -11.66 -9.47 -9.15
CA LEU A 34 -12.59 -9.69 -8.06
C LEU A 34 -13.79 -8.76 -8.24
N VAL A 35 -14.99 -9.32 -8.13
CA VAL A 35 -16.24 -8.59 -8.02
C VAL A 35 -17.01 -9.17 -6.84
N CYS A 36 -17.30 -8.36 -5.82
CA CYS A 36 -18.24 -8.74 -4.76
C CYS A 36 -19.50 -7.93 -4.90
N GLU A 37 -20.64 -8.62 -4.93
CA GLU A 37 -21.96 -7.98 -4.92
C GLU A 37 -22.28 -7.43 -3.53
N ASN A 38 -21.87 -8.17 -2.50
CA ASN A 38 -21.96 -7.80 -1.08
C ASN A 38 -21.00 -8.68 -0.27
N VAL A 39 -20.93 -8.48 1.05
CA VAL A 39 -20.05 -9.25 1.96
C VAL A 39 -20.36 -10.76 1.99
N HIS A 40 -21.48 -11.19 1.42
CA HIS A 40 -21.90 -12.59 1.34
C HIS A 40 -21.65 -13.26 -0.01
N LEU A 41 -21.31 -12.52 -1.06
CA LEU A 41 -21.15 -13.06 -2.41
C LEU A 41 -20.04 -12.35 -3.18
N CYS A 42 -18.97 -13.10 -3.45
CA CYS A 42 -17.81 -12.65 -4.21
C CYS A 42 -17.46 -13.61 -5.34
N HIS A 43 -16.96 -13.03 -6.43
CA HIS A 43 -16.53 -13.70 -7.65
C HIS A 43 -15.10 -13.29 -7.99
N ALA A 44 -14.17 -14.24 -8.04
CA ALA A 44 -12.82 -14.04 -8.55
C ALA A 44 -12.65 -14.78 -9.88
N MET A 45 -12.25 -14.07 -10.93
CA MET A 45 -12.04 -14.61 -12.26
C MET A 45 -10.55 -14.57 -12.60
N GLY A 46 -9.97 -15.73 -12.90
CA GLY A 46 -8.58 -15.89 -13.35
C GLY A 46 -8.51 -16.24 -14.83
N ARG A 47 -7.53 -15.68 -15.54
CA ARG A 47 -7.29 -15.95 -16.97
C ARG A 47 -6.29 -17.08 -17.18
N MET A 48 -6.44 -17.77 -18.29
CA MET A 48 -5.43 -18.72 -18.77
C MET A 48 -4.23 -17.96 -19.38
N LYS A 49 -3.06 -18.58 -19.38
CA LYS A 49 -1.84 -18.05 -20.03
C LYS A 49 -1.93 -18.17 -21.56
N GLU A 50 -1.00 -17.51 -22.25
CA GLU A 50 -0.75 -17.65 -23.71
C GLU A 50 -1.91 -17.25 -24.63
N GLY A 51 -2.73 -16.27 -24.23
CA GLY A 51 -3.74 -15.66 -25.10
C GLY A 51 -5.00 -16.50 -25.30
N ASN A 52 -5.18 -17.57 -24.52
CA ASN A 52 -6.42 -18.33 -24.47
C ASN A 52 -7.53 -17.48 -23.81
N THR A 53 -8.72 -17.41 -24.43
CA THR A 53 -9.86 -16.61 -23.95
C THR A 53 -10.63 -17.28 -22.82
N ALA A 54 -10.27 -18.51 -22.45
CA ALA A 54 -10.88 -19.24 -21.38
C ALA A 54 -10.55 -18.62 -20.01
N SER A 55 -11.41 -18.89 -19.03
CA SER A 55 -11.26 -18.38 -17.67
C SER A 55 -11.79 -19.36 -16.62
N VAL A 56 -11.29 -19.21 -15.40
CA VAL A 56 -11.80 -19.90 -14.22
C VAL A 56 -12.47 -18.89 -13.30
N LEU A 57 -13.74 -19.11 -13.00
CA LEU A 57 -14.52 -18.31 -12.06
C LEU A 57 -14.62 -19.03 -10.72
N LEU A 58 -14.00 -18.46 -9.69
CA LEU A 58 -14.21 -18.81 -8.29
C LEU A 58 -15.35 -17.98 -7.73
N THR A 59 -16.36 -18.64 -7.19
CA THR A 59 -17.43 -17.98 -6.43
C THR A 59 -17.35 -18.41 -4.99
N ARG A 60 -17.30 -17.43 -4.07
CA ARG A 60 -17.43 -17.67 -2.64
C ARG A 60 -18.71 -17.06 -2.10
N LYS A 61 -19.52 -17.89 -1.45
CA LYS A 61 -20.71 -17.48 -0.71
C LYS A 61 -20.48 -17.68 0.78
N THR A 62 -20.76 -16.67 1.60
CA THR A 62 -20.77 -16.81 3.07
C THR A 62 -22.21 -16.76 3.58
N ASP A 63 -22.57 -17.70 4.46
CA ASP A 63 -23.87 -17.65 5.13
C ASP A 63 -23.85 -16.73 6.36
N ALA A 64 -25.00 -16.58 7.02
CA ALA A 64 -25.12 -15.76 8.23
C ALA A 64 -24.28 -16.27 9.42
N ALA A 65 -23.80 -17.52 9.37
CA ALA A 65 -22.90 -18.12 10.36
C ALA A 65 -21.41 -17.98 9.96
N GLY A 66 -21.11 -17.32 8.83
CA GLY A 66 -19.76 -17.13 8.32
C GLY A 66 -19.17 -18.36 7.61
N GLN A 67 -19.96 -19.40 7.32
CA GLN A 67 -19.49 -20.56 6.57
C GLN A 67 -19.37 -20.22 5.08
N ALA A 68 -18.18 -20.44 4.52
CA ALA A 68 -17.89 -20.21 3.11
C ALA A 68 -18.15 -21.49 2.28
N SER A 69 -18.91 -21.35 1.19
CA SER A 69 -18.97 -22.36 0.12
C SER A 69 -18.27 -21.82 -1.12
N VAL A 70 -17.56 -22.71 -1.82
CA VAL A 70 -16.71 -22.35 -2.96
C VAL A 70 -17.07 -23.20 -4.16
N SER A 71 -17.24 -22.56 -5.32
CA SER A 71 -17.41 -23.26 -6.59
C SER A 71 -16.44 -22.71 -7.62
N LEU A 72 -15.91 -23.58 -8.47
CA LEU A 72 -15.11 -23.22 -9.64
C LEU A 72 -15.86 -23.61 -10.91
N ILE A 73 -15.83 -22.70 -11.89
CA ILE A 73 -16.38 -22.92 -13.22
C ILE A 73 -15.30 -22.57 -14.24
N PHE A 74 -15.02 -23.50 -15.15
CA PHE A 74 -14.19 -23.25 -16.33
C PHE A 74 -15.10 -22.91 -17.51
N SER A 75 -14.81 -21.80 -18.17
CA SER A 75 -15.52 -21.34 -19.37
C SER A 75 -14.53 -21.17 -20.51
N ASP A 76 -14.82 -21.77 -21.65
CA ASP A 76 -14.06 -21.64 -22.89
C ASP A 76 -15.04 -21.55 -24.07
N THR A 77 -14.92 -20.51 -24.88
CA THR A 77 -15.79 -20.24 -26.04
C THR A 77 -15.50 -21.13 -27.24
N HIS A 78 -14.41 -21.91 -27.21
CA HIS A 78 -13.97 -22.79 -28.28
C HIS A 78 -13.94 -24.28 -27.89
N ALA A 79 -14.39 -24.62 -26.67
CA ALA A 79 -14.36 -26.00 -26.20
C ALA A 79 -15.23 -26.94 -27.05
N SER A 80 -14.66 -28.09 -27.41
CA SER A 80 -15.40 -29.22 -27.99
C SER A 80 -16.39 -29.84 -26.99
N ASP A 81 -17.26 -30.76 -27.42
CA ASP A 81 -18.16 -31.49 -26.53
C ASP A 81 -17.44 -32.41 -25.52
N ASN A 82 -16.13 -32.59 -25.66
CA ASN A 82 -15.33 -33.41 -24.75
C ASN A 82 -15.04 -32.69 -23.43
N SER A 83 -15.14 -33.43 -22.33
CA SER A 83 -14.82 -32.91 -21.00
C SER A 83 -13.30 -32.73 -20.83
N PRO A 84 -12.82 -31.53 -20.44
CA PRO A 84 -11.40 -31.29 -20.24
C PRO A 84 -10.89 -31.99 -18.97
N GLN A 85 -9.60 -32.34 -18.99
CA GLN A 85 -8.91 -32.95 -17.86
C GLN A 85 -8.25 -31.87 -17.00
N LEU A 86 -8.50 -31.91 -15.69
CA LEU A 86 -7.80 -31.09 -14.71
C LEU A 86 -6.47 -31.76 -14.34
N ILE A 87 -5.38 -30.99 -14.36
CA ILE A 87 -4.06 -31.42 -13.93
C ILE A 87 -3.58 -30.43 -12.86
N LEU A 88 -3.23 -30.94 -11.68
CA LEU A 88 -2.77 -30.15 -10.54
C LEU A 88 -1.34 -30.57 -10.18
N GLY A 89 -0.38 -29.65 -10.29
CA GLY A 89 1.03 -29.91 -10.00
C GLY A 89 1.60 -31.09 -10.81
N GLY A 90 1.16 -31.26 -12.06
CA GLY A 90 1.56 -32.37 -12.94
C GLY A 90 0.82 -33.69 -12.72
N GLN A 91 -0.16 -33.76 -11.79
CA GLN A 91 -0.96 -34.96 -11.55
C GLN A 91 -2.39 -34.81 -12.07
N ALA A 92 -2.90 -35.82 -12.76
CA ALA A 92 -4.28 -35.83 -13.25
C ALA A 92 -5.28 -35.86 -12.08
N ALA A 93 -6.12 -34.83 -11.99
CA ALA A 93 -7.16 -34.64 -10.98
C ALA A 93 -8.58 -34.96 -11.52
N GLY A 94 -8.67 -35.68 -12.64
CA GLY A 94 -9.91 -36.15 -13.26
C GLY A 94 -10.49 -35.19 -14.30
N MET A 95 -11.59 -35.61 -14.93
CA MET A 95 -12.32 -34.80 -15.92
C MET A 95 -13.23 -33.78 -15.21
N LEU A 96 -13.39 -32.60 -15.79
CA LEU A 96 -14.40 -31.64 -15.37
C LEU A 96 -15.79 -32.08 -15.87
N THR A 97 -16.85 -31.68 -15.17
CA THR A 97 -18.23 -32.08 -15.52
C THR A 97 -18.85 -31.02 -16.41
N ARG A 98 -19.37 -31.40 -17.57
CA ARG A 98 -20.08 -30.47 -18.47
C ARG A 98 -21.46 -30.15 -17.92
N GLU A 99 -21.77 -28.87 -17.80
CA GLU A 99 -23.07 -28.35 -17.38
C GLU A 99 -23.97 -28.07 -18.59
N GLU A 100 -25.28 -27.93 -18.35
CA GLU A 100 -26.27 -27.64 -19.41
C GLU A 100 -26.00 -26.32 -20.16
N ASN A 101 -25.41 -25.34 -19.46
CA ASN A 101 -25.06 -24.03 -20.00
C ASN A 101 -23.76 -24.04 -20.84
N GLY A 102 -23.14 -25.21 -21.05
CA GLY A 102 -21.92 -25.36 -21.83
C GLY A 102 -20.63 -25.04 -21.07
N GLN A 103 -20.70 -24.68 -19.78
CA GLN A 103 -19.52 -24.52 -18.93
C GLN A 103 -19.11 -25.85 -18.30
N PHE A 104 -17.94 -25.87 -17.67
CA PHE A 104 -17.42 -27.06 -16.99
C PHE A 104 -17.27 -26.81 -15.49
N ALA A 105 -18.00 -27.58 -14.69
CA ALA A 105 -17.97 -27.52 -13.24
C ALA A 105 -16.90 -28.45 -12.65
N PHE A 106 -16.35 -28.02 -11.52
CA PHE A 106 -15.43 -28.80 -10.70
C PHE A 106 -16.22 -29.54 -9.62
N THR A 107 -15.87 -30.80 -9.37
CA THR A 107 -16.34 -31.52 -8.18
C THR A 107 -15.77 -30.90 -6.90
N ALA A 108 -16.38 -31.16 -5.74
CA ALA A 108 -15.89 -30.63 -4.46
C ALA A 108 -14.41 -30.98 -4.18
N SER A 109 -13.97 -32.20 -4.53
CA SER A 109 -12.56 -32.60 -4.39
C SER A 109 -11.64 -31.82 -5.33
N GLN A 110 -12.09 -31.55 -6.57
CA GLN A 110 -11.33 -30.77 -7.54
C GLN A 110 -11.25 -29.30 -7.13
N VAL A 111 -12.32 -28.73 -6.57
CA VAL A 111 -12.33 -27.37 -6.00
C VAL A 111 -11.29 -27.26 -4.89
N SER A 112 -11.31 -28.19 -3.92
CA SER A 112 -10.34 -28.19 -2.82
C SER A 112 -8.90 -28.32 -3.32
N GLY A 113 -8.64 -29.21 -4.28
CA GLY A 113 -7.31 -29.41 -4.85
C GLY A 113 -6.81 -28.20 -5.65
N ALA A 114 -7.67 -27.63 -6.49
CA ALA A 114 -7.35 -26.46 -7.29
C ALA A 114 -7.09 -25.22 -6.42
N LEU A 115 -7.90 -25.01 -5.37
CA LEU A 115 -7.67 -23.92 -4.43
C LEU A 115 -6.32 -24.06 -3.69
N GLN A 116 -5.98 -25.25 -3.21
CA GLN A 116 -4.66 -25.50 -2.62
C GLN A 116 -3.53 -25.25 -3.62
N ALA A 117 -3.71 -25.66 -4.89
CA ALA A 117 -2.72 -25.41 -5.93
C ALA A 117 -2.54 -23.90 -6.19
N LEU A 118 -3.62 -23.11 -6.24
CA LEU A 118 -3.57 -21.65 -6.38
C LEU A 118 -2.83 -21.00 -5.21
N LEU A 119 -3.14 -21.40 -3.98
CA LEU A 119 -2.56 -20.80 -2.76
C LEU A 119 -1.07 -21.13 -2.57
N HIS A 120 -0.61 -22.26 -3.10
CA HIS A 120 0.77 -22.72 -2.97
C HIS A 120 1.61 -22.56 -4.24
N ASP A 121 1.15 -21.71 -5.17
CA ASP A 121 1.83 -21.43 -6.45
C ASP A 121 2.20 -22.70 -7.23
N LYS A 122 1.29 -23.69 -7.21
CA LYS A 122 1.43 -24.91 -7.99
C LYS A 122 0.72 -24.74 -9.34
N GLN A 123 1.30 -25.35 -10.38
CA GLN A 123 0.71 -25.34 -11.71
C GLN A 123 -0.70 -25.94 -11.70
N ILE A 124 -1.63 -25.24 -12.35
CA ILE A 124 -2.98 -25.73 -12.65
C ILE A 124 -3.14 -25.68 -14.15
N GLN A 125 -3.32 -26.84 -14.76
CA GLN A 125 -3.46 -26.98 -16.19
C GLN A 125 -4.81 -27.62 -16.49
N ILE A 126 -5.49 -27.10 -17.51
CA ILE A 126 -6.73 -27.66 -18.03
C ILE A 126 -6.42 -28.15 -19.45
N ALA A 127 -6.43 -29.47 -19.62
CA ALA A 127 -6.08 -30.13 -20.87
C ALA A 127 -7.35 -30.54 -21.63
N GLN A 128 -7.50 -29.99 -22.83
CA GLN A 128 -8.42 -30.44 -23.87
C GLN A 128 -7.69 -31.39 -24.84
N PRO A 129 -8.39 -32.15 -25.70
CA PRO A 129 -7.77 -33.11 -26.61
C PRO A 129 -6.71 -32.53 -27.56
N ASP A 130 -6.83 -31.26 -27.91
CA ASP A 130 -6.00 -30.53 -28.89
C ASP A 130 -5.13 -29.43 -28.27
N GLN A 131 -5.43 -28.99 -27.05
CA GLN A 131 -4.69 -27.92 -26.37
C GLN A 131 -4.68 -28.11 -24.86
N ALA A 132 -3.58 -27.76 -24.21
CA ALA A 132 -3.52 -27.63 -22.77
C ALA A 132 -3.10 -26.20 -22.41
N ALA A 133 -3.81 -25.59 -21.47
CA ALA A 133 -3.54 -24.23 -21.04
C ALA A 133 -3.35 -24.18 -19.52
N ASP A 134 -2.39 -23.37 -19.09
CA ASP A 134 -2.12 -23.11 -17.68
C ASP A 134 -2.99 -21.95 -17.20
N LEU A 135 -3.61 -22.11 -16.03
CA LEU A 135 -4.24 -21.01 -15.31
C LEU A 135 -3.14 -20.12 -14.74
N SER A 136 -3.23 -18.79 -14.94
CA SER A 136 -2.24 -17.88 -14.38
C SER A 136 -2.35 -17.84 -12.85
N GLY A 137 -1.24 -18.02 -12.15
CA GLY A 137 -1.13 -17.75 -10.71
C GLY A 137 -0.89 -16.28 -10.38
N GLU A 138 -0.64 -15.44 -11.39
CA GLU A 138 -0.21 -14.06 -11.18
C GLU A 138 -1.33 -13.18 -10.65
N GLY A 139 -1.27 -12.85 -9.35
CA GLY A 139 -2.22 -11.96 -8.69
C GLY A 139 -3.36 -12.64 -7.95
N VAL A 140 -3.42 -13.98 -7.97
CA VAL A 140 -4.45 -14.74 -7.27
C VAL A 140 -4.46 -14.46 -5.77
N ASN A 141 -3.29 -14.43 -5.12
CA ASN A 141 -3.19 -14.19 -3.68
C ASN A 141 -3.68 -12.79 -3.28
N ALA A 142 -3.41 -11.76 -4.10
CA ALA A 142 -3.90 -10.42 -3.85
C ALA A 142 -5.43 -10.34 -3.95
N VAL A 143 -6.02 -11.00 -4.96
CA VAL A 143 -7.47 -11.07 -5.15
C VAL A 143 -8.15 -11.87 -4.04
N LEU A 144 -7.61 -13.03 -3.65
CA LEU A 144 -8.18 -13.84 -2.58
C LEU A 144 -8.04 -13.16 -1.21
N LEU A 145 -6.92 -12.48 -0.94
CA LEU A 145 -6.73 -11.68 0.26
C LEU A 145 -7.73 -10.52 0.31
N LYS A 146 -7.96 -9.82 -0.80
CA LYS A 146 -8.95 -8.74 -0.86
C LYS A 146 -10.38 -9.27 -0.68
N MET A 147 -10.65 -10.50 -1.12
CA MET A 147 -11.92 -11.18 -0.86
C MET A 147 -12.07 -11.51 0.63
N ASP A 148 -11.02 -12.02 1.29
CA ASP A 148 -10.99 -12.29 2.74
C ASP A 148 -11.23 -11.03 3.56
N ASP A 149 -10.61 -9.91 3.17
CA ASP A 149 -10.79 -8.58 3.77
C ASP A 149 -12.24 -8.11 3.66
N PHE A 150 -12.79 -8.11 2.43
CA PHE A 150 -14.15 -7.61 2.19
C PHE A 150 -15.23 -8.40 2.90
N GLN A 151 -15.05 -9.73 3.06
CA GLN A 151 -16.02 -10.58 3.74
C GLN A 151 -15.76 -10.72 5.25
N GLY A 152 -14.79 -9.98 5.80
CA GLY A 152 -14.43 -10.03 7.22
C GLY A 152 -13.90 -11.39 7.67
N LEU A 153 -13.29 -12.15 6.76
CA LEU A 153 -12.76 -13.50 7.02
C LEU A 153 -11.26 -13.51 7.30
N LEU A 154 -10.56 -12.37 7.18
CA LEU A 154 -9.17 -12.26 7.61
C LEU A 154 -9.00 -12.84 9.02
N ASP A 155 -7.93 -13.60 9.22
CA ASP A 155 -7.59 -14.22 10.51
C ASP A 155 -8.60 -15.27 11.03
N THR A 156 -9.53 -15.71 10.19
CA THR A 156 -10.42 -16.84 10.49
C THR A 156 -9.93 -18.13 9.82
N PRO A 157 -10.29 -19.32 10.34
CA PRO A 157 -10.04 -20.59 9.64
C PRO A 157 -10.69 -20.67 8.24
N ALA A 158 -11.65 -19.80 7.94
CA ALA A 158 -12.34 -19.71 6.66
C ALA A 158 -11.63 -18.80 5.63
N ALA A 159 -10.54 -18.13 6.01
CA ALA A 159 -9.71 -17.36 5.08
C ALA A 159 -9.09 -18.26 4.02
N PHE A 160 -9.09 -17.81 2.76
CA PHE A 160 -8.38 -18.52 1.69
C PHE A 160 -6.88 -18.37 1.83
N VAL A 161 -6.43 -17.14 2.03
CA VAL A 161 -5.01 -16.85 2.21
C VAL A 161 -4.74 -16.86 3.70
N GLN A 162 -4.35 -18.03 4.22
CA GLN A 162 -3.72 -18.09 5.54
C GLN A 162 -2.33 -17.48 5.40
N ARG A 163 -2.04 -16.42 6.17
CA ARG A 163 -0.70 -15.84 6.20
C ARG A 163 0.29 -16.94 6.56
N ALA A 164 1.40 -17.03 5.83
CA ALA A 164 2.42 -18.06 6.03
C ALA A 164 2.85 -18.14 7.50
N ASP A 165 2.84 -19.37 8.03
CA ASP A 165 3.32 -19.83 9.33
C ASP A 165 3.18 -18.87 10.53
N ALA A 166 1.97 -18.85 11.09
CA ALA A 166 1.69 -18.47 12.47
C ALA A 166 2.18 -19.53 13.51
N THR A 167 3.24 -20.28 13.21
CA THR A 167 3.88 -21.22 14.16
C THR A 167 5.09 -20.64 14.86
N SER A 168 5.53 -19.41 14.53
CA SER A 168 6.12 -18.57 15.57
C SER A 168 4.98 -18.06 16.43
N LYS A 169 5.05 -18.24 17.76
CA LYS A 169 4.29 -17.34 18.63
C LYS A 169 4.62 -15.93 18.13
N PRO A 170 3.63 -15.07 17.82
CA PRO A 170 3.94 -13.66 17.63
C PRO A 170 4.65 -13.23 18.91
N ASP A 171 5.94 -12.92 18.82
CA ASP A 171 6.41 -11.80 19.60
C ASP A 171 5.57 -10.64 19.08
N ASP A 172 4.49 -10.32 19.77
CA ASP A 172 3.40 -9.55 19.17
C ASP A 172 3.77 -8.08 18.90
N ASP A 173 5.02 -7.69 19.19
CA ASP A 173 5.56 -6.32 19.13
C ASP A 173 4.64 -5.29 19.83
N SER A 174 3.66 -5.74 20.63
CA SER A 174 2.60 -4.88 21.18
C SER A 174 3.16 -3.99 22.27
N ALA A 175 4.13 -4.48 23.05
CA ALA A 175 4.83 -3.64 24.01
C ALA A 175 5.62 -2.50 23.32
N ALA A 176 6.31 -2.79 22.21
CA ALA A 176 7.02 -1.76 21.44
C ALA A 176 6.03 -0.80 20.76
N GLN A 177 4.92 -1.32 20.24
CA GLN A 177 3.84 -0.53 19.67
C GLN A 177 3.18 0.39 20.70
N ASP A 178 2.94 -0.11 21.92
CA ASP A 178 2.36 0.63 23.03
C ASP A 178 3.30 1.73 23.51
N GLU A 179 4.59 1.45 23.60
CA GLU A 179 5.62 2.43 23.90
C GLU A 179 5.63 3.56 22.86
N LEU A 180 5.69 3.21 21.57
CA LEU A 180 5.68 4.19 20.49
C LEU A 180 4.38 5.00 20.46
N PHE A 181 3.22 4.34 20.63
CA PHE A 181 1.92 4.99 20.69
C PHE A 181 1.84 5.99 21.85
N ALA A 182 2.24 5.58 23.06
CA ALA A 182 2.23 6.45 24.23
C ALA A 182 3.17 7.64 24.05
N ALA A 183 4.35 7.42 23.46
CA ALA A 183 5.31 8.45 23.17
C ALA A 183 4.79 9.46 22.13
N LEU A 184 4.14 9.00 21.06
CA LEU A 184 3.51 9.87 20.06
C LEU A 184 2.33 10.66 20.64
N GLN A 185 1.52 10.05 21.50
CA GLN A 185 0.43 10.74 22.20
C GLN A 185 0.96 11.84 23.13
N LYS A 186 2.08 11.58 23.81
CA LYS A 186 2.76 12.59 24.63
C LYS A 186 3.33 13.71 23.76
N GLU A 187 4.03 13.36 22.69
CA GLU A 187 4.67 14.32 21.78
C GLU A 187 3.62 15.19 21.08
N LYS A 188 2.48 14.62 20.67
CA LYS A 188 1.33 15.37 20.14
C LYS A 188 0.93 16.55 21.02
N ASN A 189 0.94 16.38 22.35
CA ASN A 189 0.60 17.44 23.29
C ASN A 189 1.68 18.52 23.43
N GLN A 190 2.91 18.24 22.98
CA GLN A 190 4.07 19.15 23.06
C GLN A 190 4.34 19.83 21.71
N ASN A 191 4.30 19.05 20.64
CA ASN A 191 4.51 19.43 19.26
C ASN A 191 3.46 18.74 18.38
N ASN A 192 2.30 19.38 18.24
CA ASN A 192 1.18 18.84 17.46
C ASN A 192 1.41 18.88 15.94
N GLN A 193 2.47 19.54 15.46
CA GLN A 193 2.76 19.66 14.02
C GLN A 193 3.75 18.59 13.53
N MET A 194 4.72 18.19 14.36
CA MET A 194 5.78 17.27 13.96
C MET A 194 6.12 16.23 15.05
N PRO A 195 5.13 15.49 15.58
CA PRO A 195 5.40 14.54 16.65
C PRO A 195 6.22 13.34 16.14
N VAL A 196 5.98 12.89 14.90
CA VAL A 196 6.71 11.76 14.31
C VAL A 196 8.18 12.12 14.12
N GLU A 197 8.49 13.21 13.43
CA GLU A 197 9.88 13.61 13.15
C GLU A 197 10.67 13.89 14.43
N THR A 198 10.03 14.56 15.40
CA THR A 198 10.65 14.86 16.69
C THR A 198 10.94 13.58 17.47
N LEU A 199 9.98 12.65 17.51
CA LEU A 199 10.14 11.41 18.24
C LEU A 199 11.15 10.47 17.58
N MET A 200 11.10 10.32 16.25
CA MET A 200 12.06 9.48 15.52
C MET A 200 13.49 10.00 15.71
N SER A 201 13.70 11.31 15.69
CA SER A 201 15.00 11.91 15.97
C SER A 201 15.46 11.67 17.42
N ARG A 202 14.54 11.67 18.39
CA ARG A 202 14.84 11.36 19.79
C ARG A 202 15.19 9.89 20.01
N TYR A 203 14.54 8.98 19.28
CA TYR A 203 14.72 7.54 19.40
C TYR A 203 15.81 6.98 18.48
N ALA A 204 16.29 7.79 17.53
CA ALA A 204 17.41 7.46 16.66
C ALA A 204 18.63 7.12 17.53
N SER A 205 18.95 5.83 17.62
CA SER A 205 19.83 5.26 18.65
C SER A 205 21.27 5.77 18.58
N PRO A 206 21.73 6.64 19.51
CA PRO A 206 23.11 7.13 19.56
C PRO A 206 24.03 6.23 20.41
N GLU A 207 23.50 5.19 21.06
CA GLU A 207 24.20 4.41 22.10
C GLU A 207 24.99 3.21 21.56
N THR A 208 24.80 2.83 20.29
CA THR A 208 25.51 1.73 19.62
C THR A 208 26.66 2.27 18.78
N GLN A 209 27.80 1.59 18.74
CA GLN A 209 28.91 1.97 17.86
C GLN A 209 28.50 1.74 16.39
N VAL A 210 28.06 2.81 15.74
CA VAL A 210 27.68 2.81 14.32
C VAL A 210 28.88 3.24 13.48
N THR A 211 29.25 2.46 12.48
CA THR A 211 30.22 2.87 11.46
C THR A 211 29.56 2.84 10.09
N ARG A 212 29.49 4.00 9.45
CA ARG A 212 29.00 4.15 8.07
C ARG A 212 30.18 4.31 7.12
N PHE A 213 30.13 3.66 5.96
CA PHE A 213 31.14 3.78 4.94
C PHE A 213 30.55 3.46 3.56
N ASP A 214 31.12 4.09 2.54
CA ASP A 214 30.73 3.87 1.15
C ASP A 214 31.77 3.02 0.43
N ILE A 215 31.30 2.20 -0.51
CA ILE A 215 32.15 1.45 -1.42
C ILE A 215 31.80 1.85 -2.84
N THR A 216 32.75 2.46 -3.53
CA THR A 216 32.68 2.69 -4.98
C THR A 216 33.32 1.52 -5.70
N TYR A 217 32.59 0.92 -6.64
CA TYR A 217 33.05 -0.24 -7.40
C TYR A 217 33.99 0.17 -8.54
N GLU A 218 35.08 -0.57 -8.71
CA GLU A 218 36.06 -0.34 -9.79
C GLU A 218 35.54 -0.88 -11.14
N GLY A 219 34.67 -0.10 -11.81
CA GLY A 219 34.22 -0.33 -13.18
C GLY A 219 33.05 -1.30 -13.34
N VAL A 220 32.24 -1.03 -14.36
CA VAL A 220 30.92 -1.64 -14.66
C VAL A 220 30.95 -3.17 -14.78
N GLU A 221 32.10 -3.76 -15.10
CA GLU A 221 32.24 -5.20 -15.36
C GLU A 221 32.81 -6.01 -14.20
N LYS A 222 33.30 -5.39 -13.12
CA LYS A 222 34.07 -6.12 -12.11
C LYS A 222 33.54 -6.08 -10.69
N ASN A 223 32.66 -5.14 -10.32
CA ASN A 223 32.00 -5.04 -9.01
C ASN A 223 32.78 -5.74 -7.86
N LYS A 224 34.05 -5.34 -7.64
CA LYS A 224 34.90 -5.97 -6.62
C LYS A 224 34.90 -5.12 -5.37
N LEU A 225 34.90 -5.78 -4.21
CA LEU A 225 35.15 -5.12 -2.94
C LEU A 225 36.61 -4.63 -2.88
N PRO A 226 36.87 -3.47 -2.26
CA PRO A 226 38.23 -2.97 -2.11
C PRO A 226 39.06 -3.88 -1.21
N LYS A 227 40.38 -3.85 -1.37
CA LYS A 227 41.31 -4.65 -0.55
C LYS A 227 41.56 -4.03 0.82
N LYS A 228 41.59 -2.70 0.90
CA LYS A 228 41.86 -1.95 2.12
C LYS A 228 40.55 -1.58 2.81
N LYS A 229 40.53 -1.66 4.14
CA LYS A 229 39.38 -1.21 4.93
C LYS A 229 39.18 0.31 4.81
N PRO A 230 37.93 0.79 4.65
CA PRO A 230 37.64 2.20 4.42
C PRO A 230 37.68 3.06 5.68
N SER A 231 37.55 2.47 6.87
CA SER A 231 37.63 3.17 8.15
C SER A 231 38.43 2.38 9.18
N ALA A 232 39.10 3.09 10.09
CA ALA A 232 39.79 2.51 11.24
C ALA A 232 38.81 1.95 12.30
N ASP A 233 37.56 2.43 12.32
CA ASP A 233 36.50 1.96 13.21
C ASP A 233 35.97 0.57 12.84
N ILE A 234 36.39 0.04 11.69
CA ILE A 234 36.11 -1.33 11.25
C ILE A 234 37.25 -2.21 11.75
N THR A 235 36.90 -3.19 12.59
CA THR A 235 37.87 -4.17 13.10
C THR A 235 38.35 -5.08 11.98
N ASP A 236 39.51 -5.70 12.16
CA ASP A 236 40.06 -6.60 11.15
C ASP A 236 39.18 -7.85 10.97
N ASP A 237 38.50 -8.31 12.03
CA ASP A 237 37.53 -9.42 11.95
C ASP A 237 36.30 -9.04 11.11
N GLU A 238 35.72 -7.86 11.35
CA GLU A 238 34.58 -7.38 10.57
C GLU A 238 34.94 -7.16 9.10
N TRP A 239 36.11 -6.60 8.84
CA TRP A 239 36.58 -6.41 7.47
C TRP A 239 36.79 -7.73 6.75
N GLN A 240 37.39 -8.72 7.43
CA GLN A 240 37.53 -10.07 6.87
C GLN A 240 36.17 -10.72 6.61
N ALA A 241 35.20 -10.55 7.51
CA ALA A 241 33.85 -11.06 7.30
C ALA A 241 33.14 -10.38 6.13
N PHE A 242 33.28 -9.06 6.00
CA PHE A 242 32.75 -8.28 4.88
C PHE A 242 33.30 -8.77 3.54
N GLN A 243 34.64 -8.92 3.44
CA GLN A 243 35.29 -9.43 2.23
C GLN A 243 34.88 -10.86 1.88
N LYS A 244 34.78 -11.75 2.88
CA LYS A 244 34.38 -13.16 2.66
C LYS A 244 32.92 -13.31 2.22
N SER A 245 32.06 -12.36 2.58
CA SER A 245 30.62 -12.44 2.31
C SER A 245 30.27 -11.99 0.88
N ASN A 246 31.20 -11.34 0.17
CA ASN A 246 31.01 -10.86 -1.19
C ASN A 246 29.70 -10.08 -1.37
N VAL A 247 29.43 -9.13 -0.47
CA VAL A 247 28.20 -8.31 -0.39
C VAL A 247 28.12 -7.22 -1.45
N VAL A 248 28.56 -7.56 -2.65
CA VAL A 248 28.52 -6.71 -3.83
C VAL A 248 27.07 -6.61 -4.30
N VAL A 249 26.58 -5.37 -4.48
CA VAL A 249 25.21 -5.10 -4.92
C VAL A 249 25.21 -4.27 -6.19
N PHE A 250 24.12 -4.35 -6.95
CA PHE A 250 23.90 -3.44 -8.08
C PHE A 250 23.51 -2.06 -7.55
N THR A 251 24.06 -1.02 -8.16
CA THR A 251 23.75 0.38 -7.87
C THR A 251 24.03 1.22 -9.12
N GLU A 252 23.11 2.12 -9.47
CA GLU A 252 23.18 2.91 -10.71
C GLU A 252 24.39 3.86 -10.71
N ASN A 253 24.75 4.40 -9.55
CA ASN A 253 25.85 5.36 -9.41
C ASN A 253 27.21 4.69 -9.10
N GLN A 254 27.29 3.35 -9.16
CA GLN A 254 28.48 2.55 -8.82
C GLN A 254 28.96 2.69 -7.35
N THR A 255 28.17 3.29 -6.47
CA THR A 255 28.46 3.41 -5.04
C THR A 255 27.32 2.80 -4.22
N ALA A 256 27.69 1.95 -3.25
CA ALA A 256 26.76 1.43 -2.25
C ALA A 256 27.21 1.88 -0.86
N SER A 257 26.24 2.19 0.00
CA SER A 257 26.48 2.61 1.38
C SER A 257 26.26 1.43 2.31
N TYR A 258 27.14 1.31 3.30
CA TYR A 258 27.11 0.24 4.28
C TYR A 258 27.13 0.82 5.69
N THR A 259 26.37 0.20 6.58
CA THR A 259 26.37 0.54 8.00
C THR A 259 26.64 -0.71 8.84
N LEU A 260 27.69 -0.67 9.65
CA LEU A 260 27.95 -1.66 10.70
C LEU A 260 27.32 -1.18 12.01
N VAL A 261 26.41 -1.97 12.55
CA VAL A 261 25.69 -1.69 13.81
C VAL A 261 25.18 -3.00 14.41
N ASP A 262 25.21 -3.13 15.73
CA ASP A 262 24.62 -4.28 16.43
C ASP A 262 23.09 -4.12 16.47
N LEU A 263 22.37 -4.98 15.75
CA LEU A 263 20.91 -4.89 15.57
C LEU A 263 20.12 -5.82 16.50
N ASP A 264 20.77 -6.81 17.12
CA ASP A 264 20.13 -7.77 18.03
C ASP A 264 20.68 -7.80 19.46
N GLY A 265 21.69 -6.97 19.74
CA GLY A 265 22.29 -6.82 21.06
C GLY A 265 23.24 -7.96 21.43
N ASP A 266 23.72 -8.76 20.47
CA ASP A 266 24.67 -9.85 20.74
C ASP A 266 26.12 -9.38 20.92
N GLY A 267 26.37 -8.07 20.78
CA GLY A 267 27.67 -7.43 20.90
C GLY A 267 28.50 -7.49 19.62
N LYS A 268 27.97 -8.03 18.52
CA LYS A 268 28.59 -8.03 17.20
C LYS A 268 27.78 -7.17 16.26
N ARG A 269 28.48 -6.41 15.42
CA ARG A 269 27.82 -5.53 14.47
C ARG A 269 27.38 -6.30 13.23
N ASP A 270 26.12 -6.15 12.92
CA ASP A 270 25.46 -6.58 11.70
C ASP A 270 25.66 -5.55 10.58
N LEU A 271 25.24 -5.90 9.36
CA LEU A 271 25.46 -5.09 8.18
C LEU A 271 24.12 -4.64 7.59
N ILE A 272 23.93 -3.33 7.48
CA ILE A 272 22.90 -2.71 6.65
C ILE A 272 23.55 -2.28 5.33
N ILE A 273 22.84 -2.50 4.23
CA ILE A 273 23.26 -2.15 2.87
C ILE A 273 22.20 -1.23 2.29
N ASP A 274 22.58 -0.03 1.87
CA ASP A 274 21.73 0.89 1.13
C ASP A 274 22.27 1.02 -0.30
N ALA A 275 21.45 0.61 -1.27
CA ALA A 275 21.83 0.59 -2.68
C ALA A 275 20.86 1.45 -3.49
N TYR A 276 21.41 2.46 -4.17
CA TYR A 276 20.65 3.30 -5.10
C TYR A 276 20.44 2.53 -6.41
N ILE A 277 19.23 2.04 -6.64
CA ILE A 277 18.91 1.17 -7.79
C ILE A 277 18.55 2.00 -9.02
N GLY A 278 18.13 3.25 -8.81
CA GLY A 278 17.82 4.15 -9.90
C GLY A 278 16.37 4.15 -10.33
N GLY A 279 16.17 4.38 -11.62
CA GLY A 279 14.85 4.55 -12.22
C GLY A 279 14.26 5.94 -11.99
N THR A 280 13.12 6.19 -12.61
CA THR A 280 12.48 7.53 -12.59
C THR A 280 12.03 7.95 -11.19
N GLY A 281 11.71 6.98 -10.32
CA GLY A 281 11.40 7.19 -8.91
C GLY A 281 12.61 7.42 -8.00
N ILE A 282 13.85 7.24 -8.48
CA ILE A 282 15.06 7.40 -7.65
C ILE A 282 15.00 6.41 -6.46
N PHE A 283 14.92 5.11 -6.78
CA PHE A 283 14.73 4.08 -5.76
C PHE A 283 16.01 3.77 -4.99
N THR A 284 15.88 3.63 -3.67
CA THR A 284 16.91 3.05 -2.80
C THR A 284 16.37 1.79 -2.15
N TYR A 285 17.11 0.69 -2.25
CA TYR A 285 16.77 -0.57 -1.61
C TYR A 285 17.69 -0.79 -0.41
N THR A 286 17.10 -1.18 0.72
CA THR A 286 17.85 -1.47 1.94
C THR A 286 17.79 -2.95 2.26
N GLY A 287 18.96 -3.58 2.40
CA GLY A 287 19.13 -4.97 2.81
C GLY A 287 19.84 -5.08 4.16
N ILE A 288 19.61 -6.17 4.88
CA ILE A 288 20.17 -6.42 6.21
C ILE A 288 20.73 -7.83 6.28
N LEU A 289 21.96 -7.94 6.76
CA LEU A 289 22.65 -9.20 6.96
C LEU A 289 23.14 -9.33 8.40
N LYS A 290 22.82 -10.48 9.00
CA LYS A 290 23.23 -10.83 10.35
C LYS A 290 24.69 -11.26 10.39
N ARG A 291 25.41 -10.90 11.44
CA ARG A 291 26.79 -11.32 11.67
C ARG A 291 26.85 -12.79 12.09
N GLY A 292 27.49 -13.61 11.27
CA GLY A 292 27.75 -15.03 11.53
C GLY A 292 29.16 -15.30 12.06
N LYS A 293 29.65 -16.54 11.88
CA LYS A 293 31.04 -16.90 12.19
C LYS A 293 31.94 -16.57 10.99
N GLY A 294 32.48 -15.36 10.96
CA GLY A 294 33.42 -14.90 9.92
C GLY A 294 32.78 -14.51 8.59
N THR A 295 31.45 -14.39 8.51
CA THR A 295 30.68 -13.87 7.36
C THR A 295 29.45 -13.09 7.86
N PHE A 296 28.75 -12.44 6.92
CA PHE A 296 27.42 -11.88 7.04
C PHE A 296 26.46 -12.73 6.21
N TYR A 297 25.23 -12.94 6.68
CA TYR A 297 24.24 -13.77 6.00
C TYR A 297 22.84 -13.22 6.16
N SER A 298 21.99 -13.48 5.16
CA SER A 298 20.57 -13.15 5.23
C SER A 298 19.84 -14.18 6.11
N THR A 299 18.99 -13.72 7.01
CA THR A 299 18.08 -14.61 7.78
C THR A 299 16.77 -14.86 7.04
N VAL A 300 16.55 -14.16 5.93
CA VAL A 300 15.32 -14.17 5.14
C VAL A 300 15.61 -14.75 3.76
N LYS A 301 14.60 -15.37 3.15
CA LYS A 301 14.73 -15.97 1.83
C LYS A 301 15.11 -14.89 0.82
N ALA A 302 16.03 -15.22 -0.09
CA ALA A 302 16.40 -14.33 -1.18
C ALA A 302 15.15 -13.97 -2.01
N ASP A 303 14.98 -12.68 -2.22
CA ASP A 303 13.96 -12.12 -3.08
C ASP A 303 14.58 -11.92 -4.47
N PRO A 304 14.16 -12.69 -5.49
CA PRO A 304 14.77 -12.62 -6.82
C PRO A 304 14.57 -11.27 -7.50
N ASP A 305 13.57 -10.50 -7.06
CA ASP A 305 13.27 -9.17 -7.59
C ASP A 305 14.04 -8.05 -6.85
N ALA A 306 14.61 -8.37 -5.67
CA ALA A 306 15.42 -7.45 -4.91
C ALA A 306 16.90 -7.56 -5.35
N SER A 307 17.47 -6.42 -5.73
CA SER A 307 18.89 -6.28 -6.10
C SER A 307 19.83 -6.20 -4.89
N VAL A 308 19.31 -6.33 -3.66
CA VAL A 308 20.07 -6.31 -2.41
C VAL A 308 19.79 -7.57 -1.58
N PRO A 309 20.82 -8.21 -0.99
CA PRO A 309 20.62 -9.38 -0.15
C PRO A 309 19.98 -8.97 1.19
N GLY A 310 19.08 -9.81 1.71
CA GLY A 310 18.35 -9.52 2.95
C GLY A 310 17.48 -8.28 2.87
N TYR A 311 16.92 -7.99 1.68
CA TYR A 311 16.02 -6.86 1.42
C TYR A 311 14.97 -6.72 2.53
N LEU A 312 14.88 -5.54 3.14
CA LEU A 312 13.88 -5.25 4.17
C LEU A 312 12.82 -4.26 3.67
N TYR A 313 13.24 -3.17 3.02
CA TYR A 313 12.35 -2.12 2.52
C TYR A 313 13.02 -1.31 1.41
N SER A 314 12.24 -0.43 0.78
CA SER A 314 12.72 0.53 -0.20
C SER A 314 12.13 1.92 0.02
N THR A 315 12.83 2.92 -0.50
CA THR A 315 12.31 4.29 -0.62
C THR A 315 12.25 4.73 -2.07
N ASN A 316 11.26 5.57 -2.39
CA ASN A 316 11.12 6.29 -3.65
C ASN A 316 11.18 7.79 -3.36
N ALA A 317 12.12 8.50 -3.95
CA ALA A 317 12.32 9.93 -3.66
C ALA A 317 11.45 10.86 -4.51
N ARG A 318 10.78 10.35 -5.55
CA ARG A 318 9.97 11.19 -6.45
C ARG A 318 8.47 10.86 -6.45
N GLY A 319 8.11 9.61 -6.23
CA GLY A 319 6.73 9.10 -6.25
C GLY A 319 6.17 8.67 -4.90
N ALA A 320 6.85 8.98 -3.80
CA ALA A 320 6.33 8.78 -2.44
C ALA A 320 7.01 9.70 -1.43
N ASN A 321 6.45 9.71 -0.22
CA ASN A 321 7.09 10.29 0.96
C ASN A 321 7.36 9.17 1.97
N GLN A 322 8.58 8.64 1.94
CA GLN A 322 8.98 7.46 2.70
C GLN A 322 10.27 7.72 3.47
N ALA A 323 10.39 7.16 4.67
CA ALA A 323 11.60 7.27 5.48
C ALA A 323 11.77 6.07 6.40
N GLY A 324 13.01 5.61 6.57
CA GLY A 324 13.37 4.58 7.53
C GLY A 324 14.10 5.17 8.74
N TYR A 325 13.67 4.82 9.95
CA TYR A 325 14.32 5.24 11.19
C TYR A 325 14.72 4.04 12.05
N TRP A 326 16.01 3.91 12.33
CA TRP A 326 16.52 2.90 13.27
C TRP A 326 16.29 3.35 14.70
N ILE A 327 15.32 2.74 15.37
CA ILE A 327 14.89 3.11 16.72
C ILE A 327 14.96 1.93 17.67
N ARG A 328 15.16 2.21 18.96
CA ARG A 328 15.08 1.19 20.02
C ARG A 328 13.77 1.38 20.78
N LEU A 329 12.97 0.32 20.83
CA LEU A 329 11.71 0.25 21.57
C LEU A 329 11.71 -1.04 22.37
N ASN A 330 11.31 -1.00 23.64
CA ASN A 330 11.24 -2.17 24.51
C ASN A 330 12.53 -3.02 24.48
N LYS A 331 13.70 -2.34 24.50
CA LYS A 331 15.05 -2.93 24.43
C LYS A 331 15.40 -3.65 23.11
N GLN A 332 14.53 -3.60 22.11
CA GLN A 332 14.73 -4.19 20.79
C GLN A 332 14.93 -3.09 19.74
N ILE A 333 15.81 -3.32 18.77
CA ILE A 333 15.95 -2.41 17.62
C ILE A 333 14.89 -2.76 16.57
N TYR A 334 14.24 -1.73 16.06
CA TYR A 334 13.31 -1.77 14.95
C TYR A 334 13.76 -0.77 13.88
N LEU A 335 13.43 -1.07 12.64
CA LEU A 335 13.26 -0.05 11.63
C LEU A 335 11.81 0.44 11.72
N ALA A 336 11.60 1.68 12.15
CA ALA A 336 10.35 2.39 11.94
C ALA A 336 10.31 2.91 10.50
N TYR A 337 9.60 2.19 9.63
CA TYR A 337 9.40 2.56 8.24
C TYR A 337 8.13 3.42 8.10
N ARG A 338 8.30 4.70 7.82
CA ARG A 338 7.22 5.66 7.56
C ARG A 338 6.89 5.65 6.07
N VAL A 339 5.61 5.46 5.75
CA VAL A 339 5.02 5.70 4.43
C VAL A 339 3.92 6.75 4.62
N SER A 340 4.10 7.91 4.00
CA SER A 340 3.22 9.06 4.15
C SER A 340 2.36 9.26 2.91
N TYR A 341 1.14 9.74 3.14
CA TYR A 341 0.25 10.32 2.16
C TYR A 341 -0.28 11.64 2.72
N PHE A 342 -0.95 12.45 1.90
CA PHE A 342 -1.61 13.66 2.37
C PHE A 342 -2.56 13.33 3.52
N GLY A 343 -2.29 13.91 4.70
CA GLY A 343 -3.10 13.73 5.90
C GLY A 343 -2.80 12.47 6.71
N VAL A 344 -1.82 11.63 6.33
CA VAL A 344 -1.54 10.41 7.08
C VAL A 344 -0.08 9.97 7.01
N ASP A 345 0.47 9.60 8.16
CA ASP A 345 1.70 8.79 8.25
C ASP A 345 1.34 7.38 8.70
N ASN A 346 1.79 6.38 7.95
CA ASN A 346 1.79 4.97 8.35
C ASN A 346 3.20 4.57 8.78
N ILE A 347 3.38 4.17 10.03
CA ILE A 347 4.67 3.79 10.60
C ILE A 347 4.63 2.29 10.91
N TYR A 348 5.42 1.52 10.17
CA TYR A 348 5.57 0.08 10.34
C TYR A 348 6.82 -0.22 11.18
N LEU A 349 6.68 -1.07 12.20
CA LEU A 349 7.80 -1.54 13.01
C LEU A 349 8.35 -2.84 12.42
N LEU A 350 9.45 -2.74 11.68
CA LEU A 350 10.10 -3.88 11.04
C LEU A 350 11.25 -4.37 11.89
N ARG A 351 11.32 -5.69 12.12
CA ARG A 351 12.45 -6.31 12.81
C ARG A 351 13.60 -6.55 11.81
N PRO A 352 14.87 -6.29 12.19
CA PRO A 352 16.01 -6.44 11.27
C PRO A 352 16.16 -7.82 10.63
N PHE A 353 15.75 -8.88 11.33
CA PHE A 353 16.01 -10.28 10.92
C PHE A 353 14.74 -11.13 10.76
N SER A 354 13.56 -10.50 10.72
CA SER A 354 12.28 -11.20 10.62
C SER A 354 11.39 -10.54 9.57
N HIS A 355 10.85 -11.34 8.65
CA HIS A 355 9.84 -10.90 7.69
C HIS A 355 8.48 -11.43 8.11
N ASN A 356 7.77 -10.62 8.89
CA ASN A 356 6.41 -10.95 9.28
C ASN A 356 5.46 -10.44 8.19
N ALA A 357 4.55 -11.28 7.74
CA ALA A 357 3.49 -10.86 6.80
C ALA A 357 2.61 -9.73 7.34
N SER A 358 2.56 -9.57 8.67
CA SER A 358 1.88 -8.47 9.34
C SER A 358 2.69 -7.97 10.53
N VAL A 359 2.98 -6.67 10.54
CA VAL A 359 3.82 -6.00 11.54
C VAL A 359 2.99 -5.02 12.36
N ALA A 360 3.52 -4.62 13.52
CA ALA A 360 2.93 -3.53 14.29
C ALA A 360 2.96 -2.23 13.47
N LYS A 361 1.81 -1.56 13.39
CA LYS A 361 1.60 -0.34 12.60
C LYS A 361 1.03 0.75 13.50
N ILE A 362 1.57 1.96 13.40
CA ILE A 362 0.96 3.17 13.95
C ILE A 362 0.52 4.05 12.79
N THR A 363 -0.73 4.50 12.81
CA THR A 363 -1.26 5.48 11.85
C THR A 363 -1.46 6.81 12.56
N VAL A 364 -0.83 7.87 12.05
CA VAL A 364 -0.99 9.25 12.52
C VAL A 364 -1.77 10.03 11.48
N THR A 365 -2.94 10.53 11.84
CA THR A 365 -3.80 11.31 10.93
C THR A 365 -3.69 12.78 11.25
N TYR A 366 -3.59 13.59 10.20
CA TYR A 366 -3.44 15.03 10.26
C TYR A 366 -4.61 15.77 9.63
N ARG A 367 -4.80 17.01 10.06
CA ARG A 367 -5.61 18.02 9.36
C ARG A 367 -4.75 19.24 9.08
N TYR A 368 -4.98 19.91 7.95
CA TYR A 368 -4.20 21.07 7.55
C TYR A 368 -5.04 22.36 7.59
N ALA A 369 -4.45 23.40 8.16
CA ALA A 369 -4.93 24.78 8.00
C ALA A 369 -4.34 25.33 6.69
N LEU A 370 -5.01 25.04 5.57
CA LEU A 370 -4.59 25.45 4.23
C LEU A 370 -4.97 26.91 3.97
N SER A 371 -4.04 27.67 3.39
CA SER A 371 -4.21 29.07 3.02
C SER A 371 -3.65 29.33 1.63
N VAL A 372 -4.37 30.11 0.82
CA VAL A 372 -3.90 30.53 -0.50
C VAL A 372 -2.87 31.65 -0.32
N THR A 373 -1.66 31.44 -0.84
CA THR A 373 -0.62 32.46 -0.80
C THR A 373 -0.57 33.24 -2.11
N SER A 374 -0.01 34.45 -2.05
CA SER A 374 0.31 35.18 -3.28
C SER A 374 1.42 34.45 -4.05
N PRO A 375 1.45 34.52 -5.40
CA PRO A 375 2.46 33.88 -6.23
C PRO A 375 3.89 34.22 -5.79
N ASP A 376 4.82 33.25 -5.84
CA ASP A 376 6.25 33.57 -5.79
C ASP A 376 6.70 34.01 -7.19
N PRO A 377 7.07 35.29 -7.40
CA PRO A 377 7.45 35.81 -8.72
C PRO A 377 8.72 35.17 -9.31
N ARG A 378 9.39 34.26 -8.58
CA ARG A 378 10.58 33.52 -9.04
C ARG A 378 10.24 32.24 -9.80
N ASP A 379 9.02 31.74 -9.66
CA ASP A 379 8.57 30.54 -10.36
C ASP A 379 7.88 30.92 -11.68
N LYS A 380 8.39 30.37 -12.78
CA LYS A 380 8.09 30.81 -14.15
C LYS A 380 7.50 29.71 -15.03
N GLU A 381 7.30 28.50 -14.50
CA GLU A 381 6.93 27.35 -15.33
C GLU A 381 5.43 27.29 -15.65
N THR A 382 4.57 27.85 -14.80
CA THR A 382 3.10 27.84 -14.97
C THR A 382 2.50 29.26 -14.91
N PRO A 383 1.45 29.58 -15.69
CA PRO A 383 0.76 30.87 -15.59
C PRO A 383 0.07 31.00 -14.23
N TRP A 384 0.59 31.87 -13.35
CA TRP A 384 -0.01 32.10 -12.03
C TRP A 384 -1.39 32.75 -12.10
N LEU A 385 -2.36 32.21 -11.36
CA LEU A 385 -3.66 32.85 -11.20
C LEU A 385 -3.65 33.81 -10.01
N THR A 386 -3.83 35.10 -10.31
CA THR A 386 -4.01 36.11 -9.25
C THR A 386 -5.47 36.16 -8.81
N LEU A 387 -5.73 35.75 -7.58
CA LEU A 387 -7.05 35.77 -6.97
C LEU A 387 -7.27 37.03 -6.12
N SER A 388 -8.46 37.61 -6.19
CA SER A 388 -8.96 38.58 -5.21
C SER A 388 -9.16 37.93 -3.84
N ASP A 389 -9.21 38.73 -2.77
CA ASP A 389 -9.40 38.20 -1.41
C ASP A 389 -10.70 37.39 -1.25
N LYS A 390 -11.77 37.80 -1.94
CA LYS A 390 -13.03 37.06 -1.96
C LYS A 390 -12.88 35.69 -2.63
N GLN A 391 -12.13 35.61 -3.72
CA GLN A 391 -11.85 34.36 -4.42
C GLN A 391 -10.96 33.44 -3.58
N LYS A 392 -9.93 33.98 -2.91
CA LYS A 392 -9.09 33.22 -1.97
C LYS A 392 -9.92 32.55 -0.88
N VAL A 393 -10.78 33.32 -0.21
CA VAL A 393 -11.68 32.79 0.84
C VAL A 393 -12.61 31.68 0.28
N SER A 394 -13.09 31.85 -0.96
CA SER A 394 -13.91 30.82 -1.60
C SER A 394 -13.13 29.52 -1.86
N VAL A 395 -11.89 29.62 -2.35
CA VAL A 395 -11.01 28.47 -2.58
C VAL A 395 -10.65 27.78 -1.27
N GLU A 396 -10.29 28.53 -0.23
CA GLU A 396 -9.98 28.01 1.10
C GLU A 396 -11.18 27.26 1.71
N LYS A 397 -12.41 27.76 1.50
CA LYS A 397 -13.62 27.05 1.91
C LYS A 397 -13.80 25.73 1.17
N SER A 398 -13.56 25.69 -0.14
CA SER A 398 -13.62 24.46 -0.92
C SER A 398 -12.56 23.45 -0.48
N LEU A 399 -11.33 23.91 -0.19
CA LEU A 399 -10.25 23.08 0.35
C LEU A 399 -10.60 22.51 1.74
N ALA A 400 -11.19 23.32 2.62
CA ALA A 400 -11.67 22.86 3.92
C ALA A 400 -12.78 21.80 3.79
N ALA A 401 -13.68 21.97 2.82
CA ALA A 401 -14.71 20.97 2.51
C ALA A 401 -14.09 19.66 2.00
N LEU A 402 -13.11 19.72 1.09
CA LEU A 402 -12.40 18.55 0.59
C LEU A 402 -11.75 17.76 1.75
N GLN A 403 -11.03 18.44 2.63
CA GLN A 403 -10.40 17.81 3.80
C GLN A 403 -11.42 17.16 4.75
N ALA A 404 -12.59 17.77 4.95
CA ALA A 404 -13.63 17.21 5.81
C ALA A 404 -14.20 15.88 5.28
N HIS A 405 -14.26 15.70 3.96
CA HIS A 405 -14.70 14.45 3.35
C HIS A 405 -13.62 13.35 3.41
N GLN A 406 -12.35 13.73 3.29
CA GLN A 406 -11.23 12.78 3.39
C GLN A 406 -11.06 12.16 4.79
N VAL A 407 -11.29 12.93 5.87
CA VAL A 407 -11.20 12.42 7.26
C VAL A 407 -12.23 11.31 7.54
N ASN A 408 -13.29 11.20 6.72
CA ASN A 408 -14.35 10.20 6.86
C ASN A 408 -14.27 9.07 5.82
N ALA A 409 -13.35 9.13 4.85
CA ALA A 409 -13.28 8.20 3.74
C ALA A 409 -12.02 7.33 3.83
N GLY A 410 -12.17 6.13 4.39
CA GLY A 410 -11.18 5.04 4.26
C GLY A 410 -11.20 4.36 2.88
N SER A 411 -11.63 5.04 1.83
CA SER A 411 -11.76 4.47 0.48
C SER A 411 -11.79 5.56 -0.59
N SER A 412 -10.97 5.37 -1.63
CA SER A 412 -11.04 6.10 -2.88
C SER A 412 -12.32 5.74 -3.66
N ALA A 413 -13.40 6.43 -3.35
CA ALA A 413 -14.57 6.52 -4.21
C ALA A 413 -15.22 7.89 -3.97
N SER A 414 -14.79 8.90 -4.73
CA SER A 414 -15.67 10.06 -4.91
C SER A 414 -16.79 9.62 -5.86
N PRO A 415 -18.07 9.78 -5.49
CA PRO A 415 -19.15 9.63 -6.44
C PRO A 415 -18.96 10.65 -7.58
N ALA A 416 -19.49 10.34 -8.77
CA ALA A 416 -19.51 11.22 -9.93
C ALA A 416 -20.41 12.45 -9.69
N VAL A 417 -20.02 13.30 -8.74
CA VAL A 417 -20.59 14.62 -8.54
C VAL A 417 -19.76 15.58 -9.37
N SER A 418 -20.40 16.18 -10.37
CA SER A 418 -19.76 17.23 -11.16
C SER A 418 -19.27 18.35 -10.25
N VAL A 419 -17.96 18.61 -10.26
CA VAL A 419 -17.30 19.66 -9.48
C VAL A 419 -17.85 21.03 -9.86
N CYS A 420 -18.01 21.26 -11.17
CA CYS A 420 -18.67 22.43 -11.72
C CYS A 420 -20.05 22.08 -12.28
N PRO A 421 -20.99 23.05 -12.34
CA PRO A 421 -22.30 22.84 -12.97
C PRO A 421 -22.15 22.47 -14.45
N VAL A 422 -22.72 21.34 -14.86
CA VAL A 422 -22.66 20.84 -16.25
C VAL A 422 -23.77 21.46 -17.09
N PRO A 423 -23.47 22.14 -18.22
CA PRO A 423 -24.50 22.59 -19.15
C PRO A 423 -25.26 21.40 -19.78
N PRO A 424 -26.59 21.47 -19.89
CA PRO A 424 -27.43 20.34 -20.32
C PRO A 424 -27.26 19.95 -21.79
N SER A 425 -26.60 20.78 -22.60
CA SER A 425 -26.42 20.60 -24.05
C SER A 425 -25.11 19.92 -24.44
N LEU A 426 -24.22 19.60 -23.48
CA LEU A 426 -22.91 19.03 -23.77
C LEU A 426 -22.97 17.52 -24.04
N SER A 427 -22.05 17.04 -24.88
CA SER A 427 -21.80 15.61 -25.02
C SER A 427 -21.22 15.02 -23.73
N GLN A 428 -21.27 13.69 -23.60
CA GLN A 428 -20.73 12.99 -22.43
C GLN A 428 -19.23 13.25 -22.21
N ASN A 429 -18.46 13.37 -23.30
CA ASN A 429 -17.02 13.64 -23.22
C ASN A 429 -16.75 15.07 -22.72
N GLU A 430 -17.49 16.06 -23.24
CA GLU A 430 -17.38 17.46 -22.81
C GLU A 430 -17.85 17.65 -21.36
N ALA A 431 -18.90 16.93 -20.95
CA ALA A 431 -19.38 16.91 -19.57
C ALA A 431 -18.33 16.34 -18.59
N GLY A 432 -17.44 15.46 -19.05
CA GLY A 432 -16.36 14.88 -18.25
C GLY A 432 -15.43 15.94 -17.67
N PHE A 433 -15.12 17.00 -18.41
CA PHE A 433 -14.22 18.07 -17.95
C PHE A 433 -14.77 18.87 -16.76
N TYR A 434 -16.08 18.85 -16.53
CA TYR A 434 -16.71 19.53 -15.39
C TYR A 434 -16.64 18.72 -14.08
N GLY A 435 -16.27 17.44 -14.18
CA GLY A 435 -16.28 16.51 -13.05
C GLY A 435 -14.92 16.20 -12.45
N ARG A 436 -13.83 16.35 -13.22
CA ARG A 436 -12.51 15.88 -12.79
C ARG A 436 -11.38 16.61 -13.50
N SER A 437 -10.31 16.89 -12.77
CA SER A 437 -9.05 17.31 -13.36
C SER A 437 -8.34 16.16 -14.10
N PRO A 438 -7.40 16.47 -15.01
CA PRO A 438 -6.49 15.48 -15.55
C PRO A 438 -5.74 14.70 -14.46
N VAL A 439 -5.41 13.43 -14.73
CA VAL A 439 -4.64 12.60 -13.80
C VAL A 439 -3.20 13.14 -13.74
N PRO A 440 -2.66 13.38 -12.54
CA PRO A 440 -1.29 13.85 -12.43
C PRO A 440 -0.28 12.74 -12.75
N GLY A 441 0.99 13.11 -12.93
CA GLY A 441 2.08 12.12 -13.03
C GLY A 441 2.29 11.36 -11.72
N TYR A 442 3.08 10.28 -11.76
CA TYR A 442 3.41 9.44 -10.59
C TYR A 442 4.14 10.18 -9.47
N GLU A 443 4.62 11.41 -9.73
CA GLU A 443 5.44 12.21 -8.83
C GLU A 443 4.62 12.92 -7.74
N VAL A 444 3.29 12.88 -7.86
CA VAL A 444 2.37 13.57 -6.94
C VAL A 444 1.14 12.72 -6.67
N GLN A 445 0.55 12.93 -5.50
CA GLN A 445 -0.68 12.31 -5.07
C GLN A 445 -1.88 13.21 -5.42
N ALA A 446 -2.89 12.63 -6.08
CA ALA A 446 -4.21 13.25 -6.21
C ALA A 446 -4.98 13.20 -4.88
N ILE A 447 -5.35 14.37 -4.37
CA ILE A 447 -6.14 14.54 -3.14
C ILE A 447 -7.63 14.57 -3.50
N GLY A 448 -7.97 15.30 -4.56
CA GLY A 448 -9.32 15.39 -5.10
C GLY A 448 -9.52 16.66 -5.91
N ASP A 449 -10.77 16.92 -6.26
CA ASP A 449 -11.16 18.05 -7.10
C ASP A 449 -12.05 19.03 -6.33
N ILE A 450 -11.87 20.32 -6.56
CA ILE A 450 -12.67 21.39 -5.95
C ILE A 450 -13.19 22.39 -6.99
N PRO A 451 -14.35 23.03 -6.76
CA PRO A 451 -14.78 24.14 -7.60
C PRO A 451 -13.96 25.39 -7.27
N VAL A 452 -13.44 26.02 -8.32
CA VAL A 452 -12.75 27.32 -8.27
C VAL A 452 -13.58 28.33 -9.05
N TRP A 453 -14.10 29.34 -8.35
CA TRP A 453 -14.97 30.36 -8.94
C TRP A 453 -14.20 31.65 -9.22
N ILE A 454 -14.10 32.04 -10.49
CA ILE A 454 -13.44 33.27 -10.95
C ILE A 454 -14.41 33.99 -11.89
N ASP A 455 -14.74 35.25 -11.58
CA ASP A 455 -15.66 36.08 -12.38
C ASP A 455 -16.97 35.38 -12.79
N GLU A 456 -17.62 34.74 -11.82
CA GLU A 456 -18.87 33.96 -11.96
C GLU A 456 -18.76 32.69 -12.84
N GLN A 457 -17.57 32.37 -13.33
CA GLN A 457 -17.27 31.12 -14.03
C GLN A 457 -16.69 30.08 -13.07
N CYS A 458 -17.11 28.83 -13.23
CA CYS A 458 -16.58 27.69 -12.47
C CYS A 458 -15.48 26.99 -13.27
N TYR A 459 -14.37 26.76 -12.60
CA TYR A 459 -13.22 25.98 -13.04
C TYR A 459 -13.03 24.77 -12.13
N VAL A 460 -12.45 23.69 -12.69
CA VAL A 460 -12.12 22.50 -11.92
C VAL A 460 -10.71 22.65 -11.37
N GLY A 461 -10.59 22.72 -10.05
CA GLY A 461 -9.33 22.79 -9.32
C GLY A 461 -8.87 21.39 -8.92
N GLY A 462 -7.87 20.84 -9.61
CA GLY A 462 -7.21 19.60 -9.21
C GLY A 462 -6.26 19.88 -8.05
N VAL A 463 -6.47 19.20 -6.92
CA VAL A 463 -5.68 19.35 -5.69
C VAL A 463 -4.69 18.20 -5.58
N TYR A 464 -3.40 18.52 -5.52
CA TYR A 464 -2.32 17.56 -5.46
C TYR A 464 -1.33 17.89 -4.35
N SER A 465 -0.61 16.88 -3.88
CA SER A 465 0.49 17.03 -2.92
C SER A 465 1.60 16.04 -3.23
N HIS A 466 2.84 16.37 -2.87
CA HIS A 466 3.95 15.42 -2.83
C HIS A 466 3.81 14.46 -1.65
N PHE A 467 2.73 13.67 -1.62
CA PHE A 467 2.47 12.66 -0.60
C PHE A 467 2.49 13.21 0.83
N GLY A 468 2.01 14.45 1.00
CA GLY A 468 1.99 15.14 2.29
C GLY A 468 3.36 15.58 2.80
N ASP A 469 4.36 15.72 1.93
CA ASP A 469 5.67 16.30 2.30
C ASP A 469 5.49 17.62 3.04
N TYR A 470 6.27 17.79 4.11
CA TYR A 470 6.01 18.79 5.12
C TYR A 470 7.28 19.49 5.58
N SER A 471 7.29 20.81 5.44
CA SER A 471 8.34 21.67 5.96
C SER A 471 7.90 22.35 7.27
N PRO A 472 8.75 22.38 8.33
CA PRO A 472 8.46 23.15 9.53
C PRO A 472 8.24 24.64 9.23
N LYS A 473 8.91 25.17 8.19
CA LYS A 473 8.86 26.58 7.82
C LYS A 473 7.59 26.92 7.05
N GLU A 474 7.27 26.17 6.01
CA GLU A 474 6.20 26.52 5.05
C GLU A 474 4.93 25.68 5.24
N GLY A 475 5.03 24.51 5.88
CA GLY A 475 3.93 23.57 6.03
C GLY A 475 3.94 22.53 4.91
N VAL A 476 2.76 21.97 4.61
CA VAL A 476 2.54 21.19 3.39
C VAL A 476 2.43 22.13 2.21
N ASP A 477 2.99 21.72 1.07
CA ASP A 477 2.75 22.35 -0.22
C ASP A 477 1.62 21.62 -0.96
N ILE A 478 0.68 22.39 -1.49
CA ILE A 478 -0.45 21.93 -2.29
C ILE A 478 -0.38 22.61 -3.65
N MET A 479 -0.28 21.76 -4.68
CA MET A 479 -0.43 22.19 -6.06
C MET A 479 -1.92 22.19 -6.39
N LEU A 480 -2.48 23.40 -6.58
CA LEU A 480 -3.85 23.58 -7.05
C LEU A 480 -3.82 24.04 -8.51
N TYR A 481 -4.01 23.10 -9.43
CA TYR A 481 -4.11 23.39 -10.86
C TYR A 481 -5.55 23.65 -11.27
N VAL A 482 -5.77 24.75 -11.98
CA VAL A 482 -7.10 25.22 -12.37
C VAL A 482 -7.31 24.95 -13.86
N TYR A 483 -8.31 24.14 -14.17
CA TYR A 483 -8.65 23.74 -15.55
C TYR A 483 -9.97 24.35 -15.98
N SER A 484 -10.04 24.80 -17.24
CA SER A 484 -11.27 25.32 -17.83
C SER A 484 -12.08 24.20 -18.46
N PRO A 485 -13.23 23.82 -17.88
CA PRO A 485 -14.09 22.82 -18.50
C PRO A 485 -14.79 23.34 -19.77
N GLN A 486 -14.80 24.66 -20.00
CA GLN A 486 -15.32 25.30 -21.20
C GLN A 486 -14.33 25.25 -22.39
N GLN A 487 -13.07 24.90 -22.13
CA GLN A 487 -12.00 24.83 -23.12
C GLN A 487 -11.34 23.45 -23.04
N ASP A 488 -12.15 22.40 -23.06
CA ASP A 488 -11.71 21.00 -23.11
C ASP A 488 -10.66 20.61 -22.05
N GLY A 489 -10.76 21.20 -20.85
CA GLY A 489 -9.82 20.94 -19.76
C GLY A 489 -8.48 21.65 -19.88
N GLU A 490 -8.38 22.73 -20.66
CA GLU A 490 -7.16 23.54 -20.77
C GLU A 490 -6.72 24.10 -19.40
N LEU A 491 -5.42 23.97 -19.10
CA LEU A 491 -4.82 24.53 -17.89
C LEU A 491 -4.85 26.06 -17.94
N LYS A 492 -5.55 26.68 -17.00
CA LYS A 492 -5.59 28.14 -16.84
C LYS A 492 -4.45 28.67 -16.01
N GLY A 493 -3.95 27.85 -15.10
CA GLY A 493 -2.87 28.24 -14.22
C GLY A 493 -2.93 27.49 -12.90
N ASP A 494 -2.08 27.91 -11.99
CA ASP A 494 -1.92 27.33 -10.67
C ASP A 494 -2.11 28.36 -9.56
N ILE A 495 -2.44 27.85 -8.38
CA ILE A 495 -2.63 28.61 -7.15
C ILE A 495 -1.74 27.96 -6.08
N SER A 496 -0.78 28.71 -5.53
CA SER A 496 0.01 28.22 -4.38
C SER A 496 -0.86 28.14 -3.13
N VAL A 497 -0.82 26.98 -2.49
CA VAL A 497 -1.53 26.74 -1.25
C VAL A 497 -0.58 26.07 -0.27
N PHE A 498 -0.43 26.67 0.91
CA PHE A 498 0.38 26.11 1.99
C PHE A 498 -0.45 25.92 3.25
N GLY A 499 -0.03 25.01 4.12
CA GLY A 499 -0.70 24.89 5.42
C GLY A 499 0.05 24.14 6.49
N LYS A 500 -0.14 24.59 7.73
CA LYS A 500 0.33 23.86 8.92
C LYS A 500 -0.58 22.69 9.21
N ARG A 501 0.01 21.59 9.67
CA ARG A 501 -0.72 20.37 10.02
C ARG A 501 -0.88 20.26 11.53
N GLU A 502 -1.93 19.59 11.95
CA GLU A 502 -2.17 19.22 13.35
C GLU A 502 -2.62 17.76 13.42
N VAL A 503 -2.17 17.04 14.45
CA VAL A 503 -2.56 15.63 14.63
C VAL A 503 -3.97 15.54 15.18
N VAL A 504 -4.87 14.92 14.41
CA VAL A 504 -6.25 14.69 14.82
C VAL A 504 -6.44 13.31 15.45
N ALA A 505 -5.73 12.29 14.97
CA ALA A 505 -5.82 10.93 15.50
C ALA A 505 -4.48 10.20 15.46
N ILE A 506 -4.28 9.29 16.41
CA ILE A 506 -3.20 8.30 16.40
C ILE A 506 -3.87 6.95 16.67
N GLN A 507 -3.60 5.96 15.84
CA GLN A 507 -4.22 4.64 15.90
C GLN A 507 -3.16 3.55 15.87
N ARG A 508 -3.43 2.44 16.58
CA ARG A 508 -2.63 1.21 16.57
C ARG A 508 -3.34 0.19 15.71
N ALA A 509 -2.59 -0.52 14.88
CA ALA A 509 -3.08 -1.64 14.09
C ALA A 509 -1.96 -2.66 13.89
N ARG A 510 -2.29 -3.80 13.30
CA ARG A 510 -1.29 -4.60 12.58
C ARG A 510 -1.66 -4.58 11.11
N GLY A 511 -0.65 -4.57 10.24
CA GLY A 511 -0.87 -4.45 8.82
C GLY A 511 0.26 -5.08 8.03
N VAL A 512 -0.03 -5.42 6.78
CA VAL A 512 1.01 -5.69 5.77
C VAL A 512 1.73 -4.37 5.53
N VAL A 513 3.03 -4.44 5.25
CA VAL A 513 3.78 -3.25 4.83
C VAL A 513 3.26 -2.87 3.44
N GLU A 514 2.97 -1.58 3.26
CA GLU A 514 2.46 -1.05 2.00
C GLU A 514 3.41 0.06 1.57
N GLY A 515 4.56 -0.32 1.00
CA GLY A 515 5.48 0.60 0.34
C GLY A 515 5.19 0.75 -1.16
N ASP A 516 6.00 1.56 -1.86
CA ASP A 516 5.81 1.88 -3.29
C ASP A 516 5.88 0.70 -4.25
N ASN A 517 6.43 -0.43 -3.79
CA ASN A 517 6.48 -1.67 -4.54
C ASN A 517 5.35 -2.65 -4.18
N GLY A 518 4.35 -2.21 -3.40
CA GLY A 518 3.25 -3.07 -2.96
C GLY A 518 3.70 -4.26 -2.11
N ARG A 519 4.78 -4.08 -1.34
CA ARG A 519 5.34 -5.08 -0.41
C ARG A 519 5.52 -4.51 0.98
#